data_AF-A0A9C9GPQ8-F1
#
_entry.id   AF-A0A9C9GPQ8-F1
#
_cell.length_a   1.000
_cell.length_b   1.000
_cell.length_c   1.000
_cell.angle_alpha   90.00
_cell.angle_beta   90.00
_cell.angle_gamma   90.00
#
_symmetry.space_group_name_H-M   'P 1'
#
loop_
_entity.id
_entity.type
_entity.pdbx_description
1 polymer ?
#
loop_
_entity_poly.entity_id
_entity_poly.type
_entity_poly.pdbx_seq_one_letter_code
_entity_poly.pdbx_strand_id
1 'polypeptide(L)'
;MLFKENKLSLFSRGLIYTGLLYIGASATINIFQQTVVSPDFFPVVLSGFILFLTAKIQVLVKGPLFSFGSRAMTTRTANIYRSGYWLMGLGICLTFSGIL
;
A
#
# COMPACT_ATOMS: atom_id res chain seq x y z
N MET A 1 5.36 32.20 3.16
CA MET A 1 5.86 31.71 1.86
C MET A 1 4.85 30.69 1.35
N LEU A 2 4.02 31.04 0.37
CA LEU A 2 3.07 30.09 -0.25
C LEU A 2 3.88 29.18 -1.18
N PHE A 3 4.09 27.93 -0.79
CA PHE A 3 4.64 26.92 -1.70
C PHE A 3 3.65 26.74 -2.86
N LYS A 4 4.03 27.18 -4.05
CA LYS A 4 3.27 26.91 -5.28
C LYS A 4 3.47 25.41 -5.58
N GLU A 5 2.55 24.58 -5.08
CA GLU A 5 2.62 23.13 -5.31
C GLU A 5 2.73 22.84 -6.81
N ASN A 6 3.77 22.09 -7.18
CA ASN A 6 3.99 21.67 -8.55
C ASN A 6 2.88 20.70 -8.95
N LYS A 7 1.84 21.22 -9.63
CA LYS A 7 0.76 20.39 -10.14
C LYS A 7 1.28 19.58 -11.33
N LEU A 8 1.26 18.26 -11.21
CA LEU A 8 1.58 17.35 -12.32
C LEU A 8 0.79 17.74 -13.57
N SER A 9 1.45 17.71 -14.72
CA SER A 9 0.79 17.92 -16.01
C SER A 9 -0.30 16.86 -16.24
N LEU A 10 -1.36 17.21 -16.98
CA LEU A 10 -2.43 16.26 -17.33
C LEU A 10 -1.86 14.99 -17.96
N PHE A 11 -0.86 15.14 -18.83
CA PHE A 11 -0.16 14.05 -19.48
C PHE A 11 0.55 13.14 -18.47
N SER A 12 1.34 13.73 -17.56
CA SER A 12 2.05 12.98 -16.52
C SER A 12 1.09 12.24 -15.59
N ARG A 13 -0.04 12.84 -15.22
CA ARG A 13 -1.07 12.18 -14.40
C ARG A 13 -1.70 11.00 -15.15
N GLY A 14 -1.99 11.19 -16.44
CA GLY A 14 -2.49 10.12 -17.30
C GLY A 14 -1.57 8.92 -17.32
N LEU A 15 -0.27 9.15 -17.57
CA LEU A 15 0.75 8.08 -17.58
C LEU A 15 0.88 7.36 -16.24
N ILE A 16 0.81 8.09 -15.12
CA ILE A 16 0.86 7.48 -13.79
C ILE A 16 -0.34 6.55 -13.59
N TYR A 17 -1.55 7.01 -13.91
CA TYR A 17 -2.74 6.18 -13.72
C TYR A 17 -2.79 4.96 -14.62
N THR A 18 -2.40 5.10 -15.90
CA THR A 18 -2.34 3.96 -16.82
C THR A 18 -1.26 2.97 -16.40
N GLY A 19 -0.10 3.45 -15.94
CA GLY A 19 0.97 2.61 -15.39
C GLY A 19 0.53 1.83 -14.15
N LEU A 20 -0.14 2.49 -13.20
CA LEU A 20 -0.68 1.82 -12.01
C LEU A 20 -1.73 0.76 -12.37
N LEU A 21 -2.60 1.06 -13.34
CA LEU A 21 -3.62 0.12 -13.82
C LEU A 21 -2.98 -1.10 -14.49
N TYR A 22 -1.95 -0.88 -15.31
CA TYR A 22 -1.21 -1.96 -15.97
C TYR A 22 -0.53 -2.89 -14.96
N ILE A 23 0.17 -2.32 -13.97
CA ILE A 23 0.82 -3.09 -12.90
C ILE A 23 -0.21 -3.91 -12.12
N GLY A 24 -1.34 -3.29 -11.73
CA GLY A 24 -2.41 -3.97 -10.99
C GLY A 24 -3.07 -5.09 -11.80
N ALA A 25 -3.32 -4.88 -13.09
CA ALA A 25 -3.89 -5.89 -13.98
C ALA A 25 -2.92 -7.07 -14.18
N SER A 26 -1.64 -6.78 -14.44
CA SER A 26 -0.59 -7.81 -14.57
C SER A 26 -0.47 -8.66 -13.30
N ALA A 27 -0.38 -8.04 -12.13
CA ALA A 27 -0.34 -8.75 -10.85
C ALA A 27 -1.58 -9.64 -10.66
N THR A 28 -2.77 -9.12 -10.98
CA THR A 28 -4.03 -9.88 -10.87
C THR A 28 -4.04 -11.11 -11.77
N ILE A 29 -3.62 -10.97 -13.03
CA ILE A 29 -3.54 -12.10 -13.98
C ILE A 29 -2.60 -13.19 -13.46
N ASN A 30 -1.41 -12.80 -13.00
CA ASN A 30 -0.43 -13.76 -12.47
C ASN A 30 -0.92 -14.44 -11.19
N ILE A 31 -1.63 -13.73 -10.30
CA ILE A 31 -2.29 -14.33 -9.14
C ILE A 31 -3.31 -15.39 -9.58
N PHE A 32 -4.17 -15.09 -10.56
CA PHE A 32 -5.15 -16.05 -11.08
C PHE A 32 -4.50 -17.27 -11.74
N GLN A 33 -3.33 -17.07 -12.38
CA GLN A 33 -2.53 -18.15 -12.97
C GLN A 33 -1.65 -18.89 -11.95
N GLN A 34 -1.67 -18.48 -10.68
CA GLN A 34 -0.82 -19.01 -9.61
C GLN A 34 0.68 -18.87 -9.91
N THR A 35 1.06 -17.86 -10.68
CA THR A 35 2.44 -17.56 -11.07
C THR A 35 3.02 -16.50 -10.13
N VAL A 36 4.13 -16.81 -9.47
CA VAL A 36 4.90 -15.84 -8.69
C VAL A 36 6.10 -15.40 -9.52
N VAL A 37 6.11 -14.13 -9.95
CA VAL A 37 7.14 -13.62 -10.86
C VAL A 37 8.42 -13.24 -10.12
N SER A 38 8.28 -12.51 -9.01
CA SER A 38 9.41 -11.97 -8.24
C SER A 38 9.22 -12.19 -6.74
N PRO A 39 9.44 -13.41 -6.23
CA PRO A 39 9.15 -13.77 -4.82
C PRO A 39 9.95 -12.94 -3.80
N ASP A 40 11.10 -12.39 -4.20
CA ASP A 40 11.99 -11.61 -3.34
C ASP A 40 11.36 -10.31 -2.81
N PHE A 41 10.26 -9.85 -3.40
CA PHE A 41 9.50 -8.68 -2.92
C PHE A 41 8.44 -9.02 -1.88
N PHE A 42 8.16 -10.30 -1.61
CA PHE A 42 7.19 -10.70 -0.61
C PHE A 42 7.51 -10.19 0.82
N PRO A 43 8.79 -10.08 1.26
CA PRO A 43 9.14 -9.42 2.53
C PRO A 43 8.66 -7.97 2.66
N VAL A 44 8.44 -7.25 1.56
CA VAL A 44 7.84 -5.90 1.58
C VAL A 44 6.38 -5.98 2.04
N VAL A 45 5.65 -7.00 1.59
CA VAL A 45 4.27 -7.27 2.04
C VAL A 45 4.26 -7.57 3.53
N LEU A 46 5.18 -8.43 4.00
CA LEU A 46 5.30 -8.77 5.42
C LEU A 46 5.61 -7.54 6.28
N SER A 47 6.53 -6.68 5.81
CA SER A 47 6.85 -5.42 6.47
C SER A 47 5.62 -4.50 6.58
N GLY A 48 4.85 -4.39 5.50
CA GLY A 48 3.58 -3.65 5.50
C GLY A 48 2.54 -4.23 6.47
N PHE A 49 2.45 -5.56 6.52
CA PHE A 49 1.56 -6.27 7.44
C PHE A 49 1.94 -6.06 8.91
N ILE A 50 3.23 -6.07 9.23
CA ILE A 50 3.73 -5.77 10.59
C ILE A 50 3.37 -4.34 10.99
N LEU A 51 3.51 -3.35 10.10
CA LEU A 51 3.09 -1.96 10.38
C LEU A 51 1.57 -1.86 10.61
N PHE A 52 0.78 -2.56 9.79
CA PHE A 52 -0.67 -2.65 9.98
C PHE A 52 -1.03 -3.25 11.35
N LEU A 53 -0.42 -4.37 11.72
CA LEU A 53 -0.66 -5.06 12.99
C LEU A 53 -0.27 -4.20 14.19
N THR A 54 0.93 -3.62 14.17
CA THR A 54 1.39 -2.73 15.25
C THR A 54 0.46 -1.55 15.44
N ALA A 55 -0.04 -0.95 14.36
CA ALA A 55 -1.03 0.11 14.44
C ALA A 55 -2.38 -0.37 15.03
N LYS A 56 -2.84 -1.57 14.67
CA LYS A 56 -4.09 -2.15 15.22
C LYS A 56 -3.97 -2.53 16.68
N ILE A 57 -2.87 -3.17 17.09
CA ILE A 57 -2.62 -3.55 18.48
C ILE A 57 -2.62 -2.31 19.37
N GLN A 58 -2.03 -1.20 18.94
CA GLN A 58 -2.09 0.06 19.71
C GLN A 58 -3.51 0.56 19.96
N VAL A 59 -4.44 0.35 19.01
CA VAL A 59 -5.84 0.73 19.21
C VAL A 59 -6.54 -0.24 20.16
N LEU A 60 -6.28 -1.54 20.04
CA LEU A 60 -6.85 -2.56 20.91
C LEU A 60 -6.42 -2.38 22.37
N VAL A 61 -5.17 -1.98 22.61
CA VAL A 61 -4.64 -1.73 23.96
C VAL A 61 -5.22 -0.47 24.59
N LYS A 62 -5.55 0.55 23.78
CA LYS A 62 -5.96 1.89 24.26
C LYS A 62 -7.46 2.19 24.11
N GLY A 63 -8.25 1.28 23.55
CA GLY A 63 -9.59 1.60 23.08
C GLY A 63 -10.44 0.36 22.76
N PRO A 64 -11.43 0.48 21.87
CA PRO A 64 -12.43 -0.55 21.66
C PRO A 64 -11.85 -1.81 20.98
N LEU A 65 -12.35 -2.97 21.40
CA LEU A 65 -12.03 -4.30 20.86
C LEU A 65 -12.23 -4.41 19.34
N PHE A 66 -13.14 -3.61 18.78
CA PHE A 66 -13.39 -3.52 17.35
C PHE A 66 -13.28 -2.07 16.90
N SER A 67 -12.30 -1.78 16.04
CA SER A 67 -12.20 -0.50 15.36
C SER A 67 -11.97 -0.71 13.88
N PHE A 68 -12.72 0.00 13.04
CA PHE A 68 -12.55 -0.01 11.59
C PHE A 68 -11.85 1.26 11.12
N GLY A 69 -10.93 1.11 10.17
CA GLY A 69 -10.13 2.21 9.67
C GLY A 69 -9.27 2.90 10.74
N SER A 70 -9.08 4.21 10.58
CA SER A 70 -8.17 5.03 11.40
C SER A 70 -8.87 5.99 12.36
N ARG A 71 -10.19 5.89 12.57
CA ARG A 71 -10.94 6.86 13.41
C ARG A 71 -10.50 6.87 14.87
N ALA A 72 -10.21 5.70 15.43
CA ALA A 72 -9.75 5.54 16.80
C ALA A 72 -8.22 5.64 16.95
N MET A 73 -7.50 5.98 15.86
CA MET A 73 -6.04 6.06 15.86
C MET A 73 -5.58 7.50 16.06
N THR A 74 -4.47 7.67 16.77
CA THR A 74 -3.73 8.94 16.74
C THR A 74 -3.20 9.18 15.32
N THR A 75 -2.90 10.43 14.96
CA THR A 75 -2.35 10.78 13.64
C THR A 75 -1.11 9.95 13.28
N ARG A 76 -0.21 9.73 14.24
CA ARG A 76 1.00 8.92 14.04
C ARG A 76 0.65 7.46 13.72
N THR A 77 -0.22 6.86 14.53
CA THR A 77 -0.67 5.47 14.34
C THR A 77 -1.43 5.31 13.02
N ALA A 78 -2.25 6.30 12.64
CA ALA A 78 -2.97 6.31 11.37
C ALA A 78 -2.04 6.39 10.17
N ASN A 79 -0.93 7.13 10.25
CA ASN A 79 0.07 7.17 9.20
C ASN A 79 0.80 5.84 9.06
N ILE A 80 1.22 5.22 10.18
CA ILE A 80 1.83 3.88 10.18
C ILE A 80 0.88 2.85 9.53
N TYR A 81 -0.41 2.89 9.90
CA TYR A 81 -1.45 2.05 9.32
C TYR A 81 -1.58 2.22 7.80
N ARG A 82 -1.60 3.46 7.31
CA ARG A 82 -1.68 3.77 5.87
C ARG A 82 -0.41 3.35 5.13
N SER A 83 0.76 3.60 5.72
CA SER A 83 2.05 3.14 5.17
C SER A 83 2.08 1.62 5.09
N GLY A 84 1.53 0.91 6.07
CA GLY A 84 1.37 -0.55 6.04
C GLY A 84 0.57 -1.01 4.82
N TYR A 85 -0.58 -0.39 4.54
CA TYR A 85 -1.36 -0.70 3.33
C TYR A 85 -0.61 -0.40 2.03
N TRP A 86 0.10 0.73 1.98
CA TRP A 86 0.90 1.07 0.80
C TRP A 86 1.98 0.04 0.55
N LEU A 87 2.71 -0.38 1.59
CA LEU A 87 3.74 -1.42 1.46
C LEU A 87 3.15 -2.78 1.08
N MET A 88 1.99 -3.17 1.64
CA MET A 88 1.32 -4.41 1.25
C MET A 88 0.90 -4.37 -0.23
N GLY A 89 0.25 -3.29 -0.68
CA GLY A 89 -0.18 -3.14 -2.06
C GLY A 89 0.98 -3.12 -3.04
N LEU A 90 2.01 -2.31 -2.77
CA LEU A 90 3.21 -2.25 -3.60
C LEU A 90 3.98 -3.57 -3.61
N GLY A 91 4.13 -4.21 -2.45
CA GLY A 91 4.81 -5.51 -2.35
C GLY A 91 4.08 -6.60 -3.13
N ILE A 92 2.75 -6.65 -3.08
CA ILE A 92 1.94 -7.58 -3.90
C ILE A 92 2.15 -7.28 -5.38
N CYS A 93 2.03 -6.02 -5.79
CA CYS A 93 2.26 -5.62 -7.17
C CYS A 93 3.64 -6.05 -7.65
N LEU A 94 4.70 -5.76 -6.92
CA LEU A 94 6.07 -6.14 -7.29
C LEU A 94 6.27 -7.66 -7.33
N THR A 95 5.68 -8.39 -6.38
CA THR A 95 5.79 -9.85 -6.29
C THR A 95 5.17 -10.55 -7.50
N PHE A 96 4.03 -10.05 -7.97
CA PHE A 96 3.23 -10.72 -9.00
C PHE A 96 3.31 -10.08 -10.38
N SER A 97 3.64 -8.81 -10.53
CA SER A 97 3.84 -8.18 -11.85
C SER A 97 5.26 -8.37 -12.36
N GLY A 98 6.25 -8.38 -11.46
CA GLY A 98 7.67 -8.34 -11.82
C GLY A 98 8.11 -7.05 -12.52
N ILE A 99 7.23 -6.05 -12.61
CA ILE A 99 7.48 -4.77 -13.28
C ILE A 99 7.93 -3.74 -12.25
N LEU A 100 9.10 -3.14 -12.50
CA LEU A 100 9.74 -2.10 -11.70
C LEU A 100 10.06 -0.89 -12.60
#